data_AF-A0A142FNB5-F1
#
_entry.id   AF-A0A142FNB5-F1
#
_cell.length_a   1.000
_cell.length_b   1.000
_cell.length_c   1.000
_cell.angle_alpha   90.00
_cell.angle_beta   90.00
_cell.angle_gamma   90.00
#
_symmetry.space_group_name_H-M   'P 1'
#
loop_
_entity.id
_entity.type
_entity.pdbx_description
1 polymer ?
#
loop_
_entity_poly.entity_id
_entity_poly.type
_entity_poly.pdbx_seq_one_letter_code
_entity_poly.pdbx_strand_id
1 'polypeptide(L)'
;MAKKLADEGISTVLGKPHDIYLVLSLMRGALIFGRFGGNTGRGRFDLDLIKKIQKTASSMYFLHDEGAFYYKNEYESAVKRIYPEEYFSRPFLKKVYFWGDRQRTVFDRTYEDCDLSVTGAPRLDYLRFLEAQRKSRMENNNGCEPGSKYVLVCSRFAGISPAKDDISLISENFLNIRLQAEGASGVSEGELFGEQVKRWCAVSIERAQFIDAVYRLASSNPDTQFLFRPHPGEDASLYRSIYRFLDNVIVDKSGDLSRALEQANLFIHSESTSGVEAAVIGVPSINFSPRDTGDHAIAGASEVGEKVRDFAELEIAFKRLLAQPRASLRKDAELLFPYVKNSRSEFNAIDKICEDLNEHFLKSKTVLSLISSGLDRDFLFYFSRKFFYSIRSCFLKVGSEDKGSGFNKSFIYDQWGSVGGSKADISVRSGVIFVNPKK
;
A
#
# COMPACT_ATOMS: atom_id res chain seq x y z
N MET A 1 9.39 -5.06 -10.93
CA MET A 1 10.48 -4.06 -10.86
C MET A 1 11.86 -4.69 -10.73
N ALA A 2 12.25 -5.30 -9.59
CA ALA A 2 13.60 -5.88 -9.41
C ALA A 2 14.01 -6.89 -10.51
N LYS A 3 13.06 -7.70 -11.00
CA LYS A 3 13.28 -8.59 -12.14
C LYS A 3 13.68 -7.85 -13.41
N LYS A 4 12.98 -6.77 -13.74
CA LYS A 4 13.25 -5.94 -14.93
C LYS A 4 14.62 -5.26 -14.82
N LEU A 5 14.95 -4.69 -13.66
CA LEU A 5 16.29 -4.13 -13.40
C LEU A 5 17.40 -5.19 -13.53
N ALA A 6 17.17 -6.41 -13.03
CA ALA A 6 18.13 -7.50 -13.17
C ALA A 6 18.36 -7.93 -14.63
N ASP A 7 17.30 -7.94 -15.45
CA ASP A 7 17.41 -8.20 -16.89
C ASP A 7 18.17 -7.08 -17.62
N GLU A 8 18.15 -5.86 -17.09
CA GLU A 8 18.91 -4.70 -17.56
C GLU A 8 20.35 -4.64 -16.99
N GLY A 9 20.80 -5.67 -16.27
CA GLY A 9 22.16 -5.72 -15.74
C GLY A 9 22.34 -5.04 -14.38
N ILE A 10 21.27 -4.64 -13.70
CA ILE A 10 21.32 -3.88 -12.44
C ILE A 10 21.03 -4.78 -11.23
N SER A 11 22.00 -4.86 -10.31
CA SER A 11 21.81 -5.52 -9.01
C SER A 11 20.86 -4.72 -8.12
N THR A 12 19.91 -5.39 -7.48
CA THR A 12 18.90 -4.76 -6.62
C THR A 12 18.94 -5.33 -5.21
N VAL A 13 18.73 -4.45 -4.22
CA VAL A 13 18.55 -4.83 -2.81
C VAL A 13 17.17 -4.37 -2.34
N LEU A 14 16.37 -5.29 -1.81
CA LEU A 14 15.03 -5.01 -1.28
C LEU A 14 15.01 -5.26 0.22
N GLY A 15 14.45 -4.31 0.97
CA GLY A 15 14.38 -4.37 2.43
C GLY A 15 13.50 -3.27 3.00
N LYS A 16 13.24 -3.31 4.31
CA LYS A 16 12.60 -2.19 4.99
C LYS A 16 13.56 -1.01 5.09
N PRO A 17 13.09 0.23 5.33
CA PRO A 17 13.95 1.41 5.44
C PRO A 17 15.15 1.22 6.39
N HIS A 18 14.95 0.56 7.54
CA HIS A 18 16.05 0.22 8.47
C HIS A 18 17.08 -0.75 7.88
N ASP A 19 16.65 -1.70 7.06
CA ASP A 19 17.57 -2.62 6.39
C ASP A 19 18.40 -1.88 5.32
N ILE A 20 17.74 -1.01 4.55
CA ILE A 20 18.42 -0.18 3.55
C ILE A 20 19.43 0.77 4.21
N TYR A 21 19.08 1.37 5.35
CA TYR A 21 20.00 2.18 6.15
C TYR A 21 21.30 1.42 6.51
N LEU A 22 21.18 0.14 6.89
CA LEU A 22 22.33 -0.72 7.18
C LEU A 22 23.15 -1.02 5.92
N VAL A 23 22.48 -1.38 4.82
CA VAL A 23 23.12 -1.66 3.53
C VAL A 23 23.93 -0.45 3.03
N LEU A 24 23.39 0.76 3.16
CA LEU A 24 24.09 2.00 2.80
C LEU A 24 25.38 2.22 3.61
N SER A 25 25.55 1.59 4.77
CA SER A 25 26.82 1.69 5.51
C SER A 25 27.99 0.99 4.79
N LEU A 26 27.68 0.10 3.86
CA LEU A 26 28.66 -0.71 3.13
C LEU A 26 28.83 -0.25 1.67
N MET A 27 28.05 0.73 1.22
CA MET A 27 27.96 1.12 -0.19
C MET A 27 28.09 2.63 -0.35
N ARG A 28 28.61 3.07 -1.50
CA ARG A 28 28.58 4.47 -1.95
C ARG A 28 27.91 4.58 -3.31
N GLY A 29 27.27 5.73 -3.56
CA GLY A 29 26.68 6.05 -4.87
C GLY A 29 25.42 5.25 -5.21
N ALA A 30 24.75 4.66 -4.23
CA ALA A 30 23.58 3.82 -4.48
C ALA A 30 22.39 4.65 -4.99
N LEU A 31 21.56 4.05 -5.84
CA LEU A 31 20.25 4.59 -6.22
C LEU A 31 19.19 3.94 -5.32
N ILE A 32 18.45 4.76 -4.59
CA ILE A 32 17.43 4.33 -3.65
C ILE A 32 16.07 4.66 -4.23
N PHE A 33 15.21 3.66 -4.39
CA PHE A 33 13.82 3.85 -4.80
C PHE A 33 12.87 3.47 -3.67
N GLY A 34 11.92 4.35 -3.36
CA GLY A 34 10.87 4.12 -2.37
C GLY A 34 10.54 5.36 -1.54
N ARG A 35 10.07 5.16 -0.31
CA ARG A 35 9.79 6.25 0.65
C ARG A 35 10.76 6.24 1.82
N PHE A 36 10.66 7.28 2.65
CA PHE A 36 11.33 7.34 3.95
C PHE A 36 10.73 6.31 4.94
N GLY A 37 11.33 6.19 6.12
CA GLY A 37 10.88 5.25 7.16
C GLY A 37 9.50 5.59 7.71
N GLY A 38 9.27 6.84 8.11
CA GLY A 38 7.98 7.35 8.52
C GLY A 38 7.08 7.71 7.33
N ASN A 39 5.77 7.80 7.57
CA ASN A 39 4.79 8.21 6.55
C ASN A 39 4.91 9.69 6.16
N THR A 40 5.53 10.52 7.00
CA THR A 40 5.70 11.96 6.71
C THR A 40 7.09 12.29 6.18
N GLY A 41 8.05 11.38 6.30
CA GLY A 41 9.47 11.64 6.04
C GLY A 41 10.14 12.60 7.05
N ARG A 42 9.46 12.98 8.14
CA ARG A 42 9.95 13.97 9.12
C ARG A 42 10.34 13.35 10.46
N GLY A 43 10.28 12.03 10.59
CA GLY A 43 10.66 11.34 11.81
C GLY A 43 12.17 11.39 12.07
N ARG A 44 12.58 11.12 13.33
CA ARG A 44 14.02 11.07 13.69
C ARG A 44 14.82 10.11 12.81
N PHE A 45 14.26 8.93 12.54
CA PHE A 45 14.90 7.96 11.65
C PHE A 45 15.03 8.47 10.21
N ASP A 46 14.06 9.23 9.72
CA ASP A 46 14.10 9.78 8.36
C ASP A 46 15.24 10.79 8.21
N LEU A 47 15.43 11.65 9.21
CA LEU A 47 16.56 12.58 9.28
C LEU A 47 17.91 11.84 9.30
N ASP A 48 18.00 10.73 10.03
CA ASP A 48 19.22 9.90 10.08
C ASP A 48 19.46 9.19 8.74
N LEU A 49 18.39 8.71 8.08
CA LEU A 49 18.46 8.13 6.74
C LEU A 49 18.95 9.16 5.72
N ILE A 50 18.40 10.38 5.72
CA ILE A 50 18.83 11.47 4.82
C ILE A 50 20.32 11.76 5.00
N LYS A 51 20.80 11.89 6.25
CA LYS A 51 22.23 12.08 6.54
C LYS A 51 23.07 10.93 5.98
N LYS A 52 22.60 9.69 6.09
CA LYS A 52 23.30 8.51 5.56
C LYS A 52 23.36 8.53 4.02
N ILE A 53 22.27 8.87 3.36
CA ILE A 53 22.20 9.01 1.89
C ILE A 53 23.25 10.03 1.43
N GLN A 54 23.29 11.20 2.07
CA GLN A 54 24.27 12.24 1.76
C GLN A 54 25.72 11.81 2.03
N LYS A 55 26.00 11.21 3.20
CA LYS A 55 27.34 10.72 3.57
C LYS A 55 27.89 9.67 2.61
N THR A 56 27.01 8.91 1.98
CA THR A 56 27.36 7.83 1.04
C THR A 56 27.35 8.29 -0.42
N ALA A 57 27.09 9.58 -0.67
CA ALA A 57 26.89 10.14 -2.00
C ALA A 57 25.82 9.38 -2.82
N SER A 58 24.83 8.82 -2.13
CA SER A 58 23.72 8.09 -2.74
C SER A 58 22.62 9.06 -3.18
N SER A 59 21.78 8.62 -4.11
CA SER A 59 20.64 9.38 -4.63
C SER A 59 19.34 8.68 -4.33
N MET A 60 18.26 9.45 -4.18
CA MET A 60 16.92 8.96 -3.89
C MET A 60 15.93 9.33 -5.01
N TYR A 61 15.08 8.36 -5.31
CA TYR A 61 13.92 8.41 -6.17
C TYR A 61 12.70 8.10 -5.31
N PHE A 62 11.91 9.13 -5.02
CA PHE A 62 10.85 9.06 -4.03
C PHE A 62 9.51 8.68 -4.66
N LEU A 63 8.82 7.71 -4.06
CA LEU A 63 7.41 7.42 -4.32
C LEU A 63 6.76 6.98 -3.00
N HIS A 64 5.66 7.63 -2.61
CA HIS A 64 4.91 7.22 -1.43
C HIS A 64 3.99 6.02 -1.75
N ASP A 65 3.91 5.05 -0.84
CA ASP A 65 3.15 3.80 -1.00
C ASP A 65 1.70 3.89 -0.50
N GLU A 66 1.36 4.81 0.40
CA GLU A 66 -0.01 5.00 0.92
C GLU A 66 -0.98 5.76 -0.02
N GLY A 67 -0.63 5.95 -1.29
CA GLY A 67 -1.62 6.20 -2.35
C GLY A 67 -1.93 7.65 -2.71
N ALA A 68 -3.06 7.81 -3.41
CA ALA A 68 -3.60 9.09 -3.91
C ALA A 68 -5.04 9.35 -3.46
N PHE A 69 -5.53 8.56 -2.49
CA PHE A 69 -6.93 8.51 -2.11
C PHE A 69 -7.06 9.04 -0.68
N TYR A 70 -7.40 10.31 -0.57
CA TYR A 70 -7.54 11.03 0.69
C TYR A 70 -8.95 11.57 0.86
N TYR A 71 -9.30 11.96 2.08
CA TYR A 71 -10.55 12.68 2.35
C TYR A 71 -10.62 13.95 1.50
N LYS A 72 -11.78 14.22 0.91
CA LYS A 72 -11.95 15.34 -0.04
C LYS A 72 -11.59 16.68 0.57
N ASN A 73 -12.00 16.94 1.81
CA ASN A 73 -11.71 18.18 2.51
C ASN A 73 -10.26 18.34 2.99
N GLU A 74 -9.53 17.23 3.14
CA GLU A 74 -8.13 17.22 3.59
C GLU A 74 -7.18 16.82 2.45
N TYR A 75 -7.62 16.81 1.19
CA TYR A 75 -6.84 16.19 0.11
C TYR A 75 -5.46 16.84 -0.04
N GLU A 76 -5.41 18.17 -0.14
CA GLU A 76 -4.17 18.91 -0.32
C GLU A 76 -3.25 18.78 0.91
N SER A 77 -3.80 18.93 2.12
CA SER A 77 -3.04 18.82 3.37
C SER A 77 -2.52 17.41 3.59
N ALA A 78 -3.29 16.37 3.26
CA ALA A 78 -2.85 14.98 3.32
C ALA A 78 -1.74 14.68 2.31
N VAL A 79 -1.81 15.22 1.09
CA VAL A 79 -0.73 15.12 0.10
C VAL A 79 0.54 15.80 0.62
N LYS A 80 0.46 17.03 1.13
CA LYS A 80 1.61 17.76 1.72
C LYS A 80 2.17 17.09 2.98
N ARG A 81 1.33 16.36 3.72
CA ARG A 81 1.73 15.61 4.92
C ARG A 81 2.71 14.49 4.58
N ILE A 82 2.49 13.77 3.49
CA ILE A 82 3.29 12.58 3.13
C ILE A 82 4.39 12.87 2.10
N TYR A 83 4.26 13.96 1.33
CA TYR A 83 5.29 14.43 0.40
C TYR A 83 6.03 15.61 1.04
N PRO A 84 7.24 15.39 1.60
CA PRO A 84 8.00 16.45 2.26
C PRO A 84 8.63 17.40 1.23
N GLU A 85 7.86 18.38 0.78
CA GLU A 85 8.25 19.40 -0.21
C GLU A 85 9.57 20.10 0.16
N GLU A 86 9.86 20.26 1.46
CA GLU A 86 11.10 20.85 1.94
C GLU A 86 12.37 20.08 1.53
N TYR A 87 12.23 18.84 1.05
CA TYR A 87 13.33 18.04 0.53
C TYR A 87 13.47 18.10 -1.00
N PHE A 88 12.50 18.69 -1.72
CA PHE A 88 12.52 18.71 -3.19
C PHE A 88 13.65 19.57 -3.75
N SER A 89 14.13 20.56 -3.00
CA SER A 89 15.33 21.33 -3.35
C SER A 89 16.64 20.73 -2.83
N ARG A 90 16.66 19.46 -2.40
CA ARG A 90 17.87 18.81 -1.85
C ARG A 90 18.54 17.96 -2.93
N PRO A 91 19.86 18.13 -3.19
CA PRO A 91 20.56 17.43 -4.26
C PRO A 91 20.53 15.90 -4.21
N PHE A 92 20.28 15.29 -3.03
CA PHE A 92 20.18 13.84 -2.91
C PHE A 92 18.88 13.30 -3.51
N LEU A 93 17.82 14.11 -3.56
CA LEU A 93 16.52 13.71 -4.07
C LEU A 93 16.43 14.09 -5.54
N LYS A 94 16.56 13.09 -6.43
CA LYS A 94 16.66 13.30 -7.88
C LYS A 94 15.32 13.36 -8.56
N LYS A 95 14.35 12.63 -8.03
CA LYS A 95 13.02 12.53 -8.60
C LYS A 95 11.99 12.23 -7.55
N VAL A 96 10.82 12.86 -7.69
CA VAL A 96 9.62 12.57 -6.92
C VAL A 96 8.54 12.12 -7.89
N TYR A 97 8.02 10.94 -7.62
CA TYR A 97 6.95 10.32 -8.40
C TYR A 97 5.60 10.51 -7.72
N PHE A 98 4.58 10.73 -8.54
CA PHE A 98 3.19 10.84 -8.12
C PHE A 98 2.34 9.77 -8.78
N TRP A 99 1.29 9.31 -8.10
CA TRP A 99 0.38 8.33 -8.66
C TRP A 99 -0.44 8.96 -9.79
N GLY A 100 -0.93 10.18 -9.62
CA GLY A 100 -1.77 10.87 -10.60
C GLY A 100 -1.62 12.38 -10.58
N ASP A 101 -2.19 13.03 -11.59
CA ASP A 101 -2.09 14.48 -11.79
C ASP A 101 -2.65 15.27 -10.61
N ARG A 102 -3.71 14.78 -9.93
CA ARG A 102 -4.25 15.46 -8.75
C ARG A 102 -3.24 15.64 -7.63
N GLN A 103 -2.35 14.67 -7.39
CA GLN A 103 -1.28 14.84 -6.40
C GLN A 103 -0.22 15.79 -6.90
N ARG A 104 0.17 15.66 -8.18
CA ARG A 104 1.20 16.50 -8.80
C ARG A 104 0.81 17.98 -8.79
N THR A 105 -0.45 18.31 -9.01
CA THR A 105 -0.95 19.70 -9.03
C THR A 105 -0.87 20.40 -7.66
N VAL A 106 -0.74 19.65 -6.56
CA VAL A 106 -0.49 20.24 -5.22
C VAL A 106 0.87 20.95 -5.15
N PHE A 107 1.81 20.61 -6.03
CA PHE A 107 3.18 21.13 -6.05
C PHE A 107 3.45 21.90 -7.36
N ASP A 108 3.05 23.16 -7.46
CA ASP A 108 3.14 23.96 -8.70
C ASP A 108 4.56 24.48 -9.03
N ARG A 109 5.48 24.39 -8.08
CA ARG A 109 6.85 24.90 -8.22
C ARG A 109 7.72 24.00 -9.08
N THR A 110 8.74 24.62 -9.69
CA THR A 110 9.86 23.92 -10.34
C THR A 110 11.03 23.87 -9.36
N TYR A 111 11.72 22.73 -9.32
CA TYR A 111 12.87 22.50 -8.45
C TYR A 111 14.08 22.20 -9.33
N GLU A 112 15.20 22.89 -9.10
CA GLU A 112 16.40 22.78 -9.94
C GLU A 112 17.05 21.38 -9.83
N ASP A 113 17.06 20.80 -8.63
CA ASP A 113 17.74 19.55 -8.31
C ASP A 113 16.84 18.30 -8.40
N CYS A 114 15.52 18.46 -8.55
CA CYS A 114 14.54 17.38 -8.45
C CYS A 114 13.48 17.46 -9.54
N ASP A 115 13.35 16.38 -10.31
CA ASP A 115 12.27 16.24 -11.29
C ASP A 115 10.98 15.75 -10.61
N LEU A 116 9.83 16.28 -11.03
CA LEU A 116 8.51 15.92 -10.53
C LEU A 116 7.72 15.21 -11.63
N SER A 117 7.44 13.92 -11.48
CA SER A 117 6.85 13.11 -12.55
C SER A 117 5.64 12.30 -12.11
N VAL A 118 4.62 12.22 -12.98
CA VAL A 118 3.44 11.37 -12.76
C VAL A 118 3.65 10.04 -13.47
N THR A 119 3.74 8.97 -12.69
CA THR A 119 4.01 7.61 -13.19
C THR A 119 2.84 6.66 -12.98
N GLY A 120 2.03 6.87 -11.94
CA GLY A 120 1.16 5.82 -11.43
C GLY A 120 1.77 5.07 -10.25
N ALA A 121 1.09 4.01 -9.84
CA ALA A 121 1.46 3.15 -8.72
C ALA A 121 1.95 1.79 -9.22
N PRO A 122 3.20 1.38 -8.95
CA PRO A 122 3.73 0.06 -9.35
C PRO A 122 2.85 -1.12 -8.89
N ARG A 123 2.16 -0.96 -7.75
CA ARG A 123 1.21 -1.96 -7.25
C ARG A 123 0.09 -2.23 -8.24
N LEU A 124 -0.43 -1.20 -8.93
CA LEU A 124 -1.52 -1.36 -9.91
C LEU A 124 -1.07 -2.07 -11.19
N ASP A 125 0.22 -1.97 -11.57
CA ASP A 125 0.75 -2.79 -12.67
C ASP A 125 0.75 -4.28 -12.30
N TYR A 126 1.06 -4.62 -11.03
CA TYR A 126 0.93 -5.99 -10.53
C TYR A 126 -0.53 -6.45 -10.51
N LEU A 127 -1.49 -5.58 -10.18
CA LEU A 127 -2.92 -5.93 -10.23
C LEU A 127 -3.39 -6.26 -11.64
N ARG A 128 -2.90 -5.55 -12.67
CA ARG A 128 -3.16 -5.91 -14.08
C ARG A 128 -2.60 -7.27 -14.47
N PHE A 129 -1.44 -7.63 -13.94
CA PHE A 129 -0.92 -8.98 -14.14
C PHE A 129 -1.88 -10.03 -13.55
N LEU A 130 -2.48 -9.78 -12.38
CA LEU A 130 -3.51 -10.65 -11.81
C LEU A 130 -4.81 -10.65 -12.62
N GLU A 131 -5.24 -9.50 -13.15
CA GLU A 131 -6.38 -9.39 -14.06
C GLU A 131 -6.20 -10.29 -15.28
N ALA A 132 -5.02 -10.25 -15.92
CA ALA A 132 -4.71 -11.07 -17.08
C ALA A 132 -4.75 -12.58 -16.75
N GLN A 133 -4.21 -12.98 -15.59
CA GLN A 133 -4.32 -14.37 -15.12
C GLN A 133 -5.77 -14.78 -14.88
N ARG A 134 -6.57 -13.91 -14.27
CA ARG A 134 -7.99 -14.16 -14.03
C ARG A 134 -8.76 -14.33 -15.34
N LYS A 135 -8.55 -13.44 -16.32
CA LYS A 135 -9.18 -13.54 -17.65
C LYS A 135 -8.83 -14.85 -18.36
N SER A 136 -7.55 -15.22 -18.37
CA SER A 136 -7.11 -16.48 -18.96
C SER A 136 -7.76 -17.70 -18.31
N ARG A 137 -7.88 -17.73 -16.96
CA ARG A 137 -8.60 -18.80 -16.26
C ARG A 137 -10.09 -18.84 -16.60
N MET A 138 -10.72 -17.67 -16.79
CA MET A 138 -12.13 -17.59 -17.19
C MET A 138 -12.37 -18.12 -18.59
N GLU A 139 -11.50 -17.79 -19.53
CA GLU A 139 -11.57 -18.27 -20.92
C GLU A 139 -11.40 -19.79 -21.00
N ASN A 140 -10.41 -20.34 -20.27
CA ASN A 140 -10.11 -21.78 -20.27
C ASN A 140 -11.21 -22.65 -19.64
N ASN A 141 -12.13 -22.07 -18.86
CA ASN A 141 -13.19 -22.81 -18.17
C ASN A 141 -14.60 -22.44 -18.68
N ASN A 142 -14.75 -22.08 -19.97
CA ASN A 142 -16.03 -21.69 -20.58
C ASN A 142 -16.78 -20.59 -19.79
N GLY A 143 -16.05 -19.66 -19.16
CA GLY A 143 -16.62 -18.57 -18.35
C GLY A 143 -17.02 -18.96 -16.92
N CYS A 144 -16.73 -20.18 -16.47
CA CYS A 144 -16.94 -20.61 -15.08
C CYS A 144 -15.62 -20.61 -14.30
N GLU A 145 -15.49 -19.83 -13.22
CA GLU A 145 -14.30 -19.96 -12.34
C GLU A 145 -14.27 -21.31 -11.62
N PRO A 146 -13.18 -22.08 -11.70
CA PRO A 146 -12.96 -23.23 -10.82
C PRO A 146 -12.33 -22.77 -9.49
N GLY A 147 -12.95 -23.14 -8.36
CA GLY A 147 -12.45 -22.84 -7.01
C GLY A 147 -13.39 -21.94 -6.18
N SER A 148 -13.24 -21.97 -4.85
CA SER A 148 -14.21 -21.44 -3.87
C SER A 148 -14.64 -20.00 -4.14
N LYS A 149 -15.91 -19.87 -4.49
CA LYS A 149 -16.61 -18.66 -4.90
C LYS A 149 -17.19 -17.93 -3.69
N TYR A 150 -16.43 -17.04 -3.08
CA TYR A 150 -16.89 -16.25 -1.93
C TYR A 150 -17.13 -14.79 -2.29
N VAL A 151 -17.92 -14.14 -1.44
CA VAL A 151 -18.08 -12.69 -1.40
C VAL A 151 -17.02 -12.14 -0.45
N LEU A 152 -16.11 -11.33 -0.97
CA LEU A 152 -15.11 -10.67 -0.14
C LEU A 152 -15.71 -9.41 0.45
N VAL A 153 -15.54 -9.21 1.76
CA VAL A 153 -15.97 -7.99 2.45
C VAL A 153 -14.76 -7.38 3.13
N CYS A 154 -14.41 -6.12 2.82
CA CYS A 154 -13.33 -5.41 3.51
C CYS A 154 -13.83 -4.17 4.24
N SER A 155 -13.45 -4.05 5.52
CA SER A 155 -13.65 -2.83 6.31
C SER A 155 -12.44 -1.89 6.22
N ARG A 156 -12.61 -0.65 6.68
CA ARG A 156 -11.57 0.40 6.69
C ARG A 156 -11.48 1.18 8.00
N PHE A 157 -12.02 0.66 9.10
CA PHE A 157 -12.30 1.44 10.31
C PHE A 157 -11.18 1.38 11.36
N ALA A 158 -9.92 1.27 10.92
CA ALA A 158 -8.74 1.18 11.80
C ALA A 158 -8.65 2.33 12.79
N GLY A 159 -8.96 3.56 12.37
CA GLY A 159 -8.95 4.73 13.26
C GLY A 159 -10.00 4.68 14.39
N ILE A 160 -11.03 3.83 14.28
CA ILE A 160 -12.08 3.70 15.31
C ILE A 160 -11.91 2.42 16.14
N SER A 161 -11.48 1.33 15.51
CA SER A 161 -11.27 0.03 16.14
C SER A 161 -9.83 -0.45 15.94
N PRO A 162 -8.83 0.31 16.40
CA PRO A 162 -7.43 0.01 16.13
C PRO A 162 -7.02 -1.33 16.74
N ALA A 163 -6.16 -2.06 16.04
CA ALA A 163 -5.39 -3.13 16.63
C ALA A 163 -4.45 -2.57 17.71
N LYS A 164 -3.95 -3.44 18.59
CA LYS A 164 -3.15 -3.05 19.76
C LYS A 164 -1.97 -2.09 19.48
N ASP A 165 -1.35 -2.24 18.32
CA ASP A 165 -0.16 -1.46 17.92
C ASP A 165 -0.48 -0.36 16.89
N ASP A 166 -1.77 -0.11 16.61
CA ASP A 166 -2.21 0.91 15.67
C ASP A 166 -2.74 2.17 16.40
N ILE A 167 -2.84 3.27 15.65
CA ILE A 167 -3.14 4.59 16.17
C ILE A 167 -4.65 4.86 16.06
N SER A 168 -5.28 5.14 17.20
CA SER A 168 -6.66 5.63 17.23
C SER A 168 -6.75 7.04 16.65
N LEU A 169 -7.82 7.31 15.91
CA LEU A 169 -8.11 8.62 15.31
C LEU A 169 -8.25 9.74 16.35
N ILE A 170 -8.65 9.41 17.58
CA ILE A 170 -8.82 10.39 18.69
C ILE A 170 -7.63 10.40 19.67
N SER A 171 -6.50 9.80 19.28
CA SER A 171 -5.31 9.74 20.14
C SER A 171 -4.41 10.97 20.01
N GLU A 172 -3.68 11.27 21.08
CA GLU A 172 -2.63 12.29 21.09
C GLU A 172 -1.54 12.01 20.04
N ASN A 173 -1.21 10.74 19.79
CA ASN A 173 -0.26 10.35 18.74
C ASN A 173 -0.73 10.80 17.35
N PHE A 174 -2.01 10.64 17.03
CA PHE A 174 -2.56 11.08 15.75
C PHE A 174 -2.53 12.61 15.63
N LEU A 175 -2.88 13.32 16.71
CA LEU A 175 -2.79 14.78 16.76
C LEU A 175 -1.34 15.27 16.58
N ASN A 176 -0.36 14.65 17.24
CA ASN A 176 1.05 14.99 17.11
C ASN A 176 1.58 14.80 15.67
N ILE A 177 1.14 13.76 14.96
CA ILE A 177 1.46 13.56 13.54
C ILE A 177 0.93 14.72 12.70
N ARG A 178 -0.30 15.16 12.96
CA ARG A 178 -0.88 16.32 12.27
C ARG A 178 -0.14 17.60 12.61
N LEU A 179 0.14 17.86 13.88
CA LEU A 179 0.89 19.05 14.31
C LEU A 179 2.28 19.13 13.66
N GLN A 180 2.98 18.01 13.55
CA GLN A 180 4.30 17.97 12.92
C GLN A 180 4.26 18.38 11.44
N ALA A 181 3.17 18.06 10.74
CA ALA A 181 3.06 18.28 9.30
C ALA A 181 2.27 19.54 8.91
N GLU A 182 1.26 19.91 9.69
CA GLU A 182 0.30 20.98 9.42
C GLU A 182 0.45 22.16 10.38
N GLY A 183 1.13 22.01 11.52
CA GLY A 183 1.27 23.07 12.53
C GLY A 183 2.00 24.31 12.00
N ALA A 184 2.87 24.15 11.00
CA ALA A 184 3.52 25.26 10.32
C ALA A 184 2.57 26.08 9.42
N SER A 185 1.37 25.57 9.13
CA SER A 185 0.34 26.25 8.33
C SER A 185 -0.56 27.19 9.14
N GLY A 186 -0.29 27.39 10.43
CA GLY A 186 -1.03 28.32 11.29
C GLY A 186 -2.37 27.78 11.83
N VAL A 187 -2.69 26.52 11.56
CA VAL A 187 -3.87 25.85 12.12
C VAL A 187 -3.62 25.53 13.59
N SER A 188 -4.54 25.91 14.47
CA SER A 188 -4.40 25.64 15.90
C SER A 188 -4.58 24.16 16.23
N GLU A 189 -3.97 23.72 17.33
CA GLU A 189 -4.13 22.37 17.87
C GLU A 189 -5.62 22.03 18.12
N GLY A 190 -6.39 22.98 18.65
CA GLY A 190 -7.82 22.82 18.90
C GLY A 190 -8.64 22.62 17.63
N GLU A 191 -8.29 23.29 16.53
CA GLU A 191 -8.95 23.09 15.22
C GLU A 191 -8.62 21.71 14.64
N LEU A 192 -7.35 21.29 14.69
CA LEU A 192 -6.93 19.97 14.21
C LEU A 192 -7.60 18.84 15.00
N PHE A 193 -7.79 19.03 16.31
CA PHE A 193 -8.48 18.07 17.16
C PHE A 193 -10.00 18.11 16.92
N GLY A 194 -10.60 19.28 16.73
CA GLY A 194 -12.00 19.44 16.36
C GLY A 194 -12.36 18.67 15.09
N GLU A 195 -11.51 18.74 14.05
CA GLU A 195 -11.68 17.96 12.82
C GLU A 195 -11.52 16.44 13.05
N GLN A 196 -10.62 16.03 13.94
CA GLN A 196 -10.51 14.61 14.33
C GLN A 196 -11.80 14.09 14.98
N VAL A 197 -12.41 14.88 15.87
CA VAL A 197 -13.69 14.52 16.52
C VAL A 197 -14.79 14.37 15.48
N LYS A 198 -14.94 15.32 14.56
CA LYS A 198 -15.95 15.26 13.49
C LYS A 198 -15.79 14.00 12.64
N ARG A 199 -14.55 13.72 12.21
CA ARG A 199 -14.22 12.52 11.45
C ARG A 199 -14.49 11.24 12.26
N TRP A 200 -14.16 11.23 13.56
CA TRP A 200 -14.41 10.09 14.44
C TRP A 200 -15.91 9.79 14.55
N CYS A 201 -16.76 10.80 14.69
CA CYS A 201 -18.21 10.64 14.70
C CYS A 201 -18.72 10.06 13.36
N ALA A 202 -18.32 10.64 12.24
CA ALA A 202 -18.76 10.21 10.91
C ALA A 202 -18.38 8.75 10.63
N VAL A 203 -17.11 8.39 10.84
CA VAL A 203 -16.59 7.04 10.57
C VAL A 203 -17.14 6.00 11.57
N SER A 204 -17.43 6.40 12.82
CA SER A 204 -18.04 5.49 13.81
C SER A 204 -19.44 5.04 13.42
N ILE A 205 -20.24 5.98 12.91
CA ILE A 205 -21.60 5.71 12.43
C ILE A 205 -21.55 4.83 11.20
N GLU A 206 -20.70 5.17 10.22
CA GLU A 206 -20.51 4.39 9.01
C GLU A 206 -20.11 2.94 9.33
N ARG A 207 -19.18 2.76 10.28
CA ARG A 207 -18.77 1.44 10.76
C ARG A 207 -19.97 0.63 11.29
N ALA A 208 -20.78 1.24 12.15
CA ALA A 208 -21.93 0.56 12.74
C ALA A 208 -22.93 0.11 11.66
N GLN A 209 -23.23 0.99 10.70
CA GLN A 209 -24.15 0.68 9.60
C GLN A 209 -23.58 -0.38 8.65
N PHE A 210 -22.29 -0.33 8.34
CA PHE A 210 -21.62 -1.33 7.50
C PHE A 210 -21.64 -2.72 8.15
N ILE A 211 -21.33 -2.80 9.44
CA ILE A 211 -21.37 -4.06 10.20
C ILE A 211 -22.79 -4.64 10.22
N ASP A 212 -23.81 -3.82 10.52
CA ASP A 212 -25.21 -4.25 10.50
C ASP A 212 -25.62 -4.79 9.12
N ALA A 213 -25.31 -4.04 8.07
CA ALA A 213 -25.67 -4.41 6.71
C ALA A 213 -25.02 -5.74 6.28
N VAL A 214 -23.74 -5.94 6.60
CA VAL A 214 -23.03 -7.20 6.31
C VAL A 214 -23.59 -8.36 7.12
N TYR A 215 -23.87 -8.17 8.42
CA TYR A 215 -24.47 -9.20 9.27
C TYR A 215 -25.82 -9.66 8.69
N ARG A 216 -26.69 -8.70 8.34
CA ARG A 216 -28.01 -8.97 7.75
C ARG A 216 -27.88 -9.66 6.40
N LEU A 217 -26.95 -9.22 5.57
CA LEU A 217 -26.74 -9.78 4.24
C LEU A 217 -26.31 -11.25 4.33
N ALA A 218 -25.34 -11.55 5.19
CA ALA A 218 -24.88 -12.92 5.40
C ALA A 218 -25.98 -13.81 6.01
N SER A 219 -26.73 -13.29 6.97
CA SER A 219 -27.88 -13.99 7.58
C SER A 219 -28.99 -14.33 6.57
N SER A 220 -29.28 -13.41 5.65
CA SER A 220 -30.29 -13.61 4.59
C SER A 220 -29.81 -14.48 3.42
N ASN A 221 -28.52 -14.85 3.37
CA ASN A 221 -27.93 -15.62 2.28
C ASN A 221 -27.03 -16.77 2.80
N PRO A 222 -27.60 -17.74 3.54
CA PRO A 222 -26.84 -18.80 4.22
C PRO A 222 -26.03 -19.70 3.27
N ASP A 223 -26.47 -19.83 2.01
CA ASP A 223 -25.76 -20.62 0.99
C ASP A 223 -24.54 -19.91 0.37
N THR A 224 -24.35 -18.62 0.69
CA THR A 224 -23.22 -17.83 0.19
C THR A 224 -22.12 -17.74 1.24
N GLN A 225 -20.90 -18.09 0.86
CA GLN A 225 -19.72 -17.92 1.71
C GLN A 225 -19.22 -16.47 1.66
N PHE A 226 -19.01 -15.88 2.83
CA PHE A 226 -18.46 -14.54 3.01
C PHE A 226 -17.08 -14.62 3.66
N LEU A 227 -16.08 -14.02 3.01
CA LEU A 227 -14.79 -13.76 3.63
C LEU A 227 -14.77 -12.32 4.13
N PHE A 228 -14.96 -12.13 5.43
CA PHE A 228 -14.84 -10.82 6.06
C PHE A 228 -13.38 -10.56 6.45
N ARG A 229 -12.77 -9.60 5.77
CA ARG A 229 -11.36 -9.23 5.93
C ARG A 229 -11.24 -7.83 6.52
N PRO A 230 -11.02 -7.71 7.84
CA PRO A 230 -10.83 -6.40 8.44
C PRO A 230 -9.53 -5.74 7.95
N HIS A 231 -9.47 -4.40 7.99
CA HIS A 231 -8.24 -3.68 7.66
C HIS A 231 -7.07 -4.22 8.52
N PRO A 232 -5.81 -4.26 8.02
CA PRO A 232 -4.68 -4.76 8.79
C PRO A 232 -4.57 -4.12 10.18
N GLY A 233 -4.83 -2.82 10.23
CA GLY A 233 -4.87 -1.98 11.43
C GLY A 233 -6.11 -2.11 12.33
N GLU A 234 -7.08 -2.96 11.98
CA GLU A 234 -8.25 -3.21 12.82
C GLU A 234 -8.09 -4.44 13.70
N ASP A 235 -8.73 -4.40 14.87
CA ASP A 235 -8.88 -5.59 15.71
C ASP A 235 -9.87 -6.59 15.11
N ALA A 236 -9.34 -7.72 14.65
CA ALA A 236 -10.15 -8.81 14.09
C ALA A 236 -11.02 -9.52 15.15
N SER A 237 -10.70 -9.39 16.45
CA SER A 237 -11.44 -10.06 17.53
C SER A 237 -12.88 -9.55 17.66
N LEU A 238 -13.08 -8.25 17.39
CA LEU A 238 -14.40 -7.62 17.33
C LEU A 238 -15.30 -8.31 16.31
N TYR A 239 -14.82 -8.43 15.08
CA TYR A 239 -15.58 -9.01 13.96
C TYR A 239 -15.85 -10.50 14.16
N ARG A 240 -14.89 -11.26 14.70
CA ARG A 240 -15.12 -12.66 15.09
C ARG A 240 -16.23 -12.78 16.12
N SER A 241 -16.30 -11.84 17.08
CA SER A 241 -17.34 -11.85 18.11
C SER A 241 -18.72 -11.53 17.53
N ILE A 242 -18.79 -10.58 16.60
CA ILE A 242 -20.04 -10.15 15.95
C ILE A 242 -20.59 -11.24 15.05
N TYR A 243 -19.76 -11.86 14.21
CA TYR A 243 -20.19 -12.83 13.21
C TYR A 243 -20.16 -14.30 13.69
N ARG A 244 -19.90 -14.56 14.98
CA ARG A 244 -19.67 -15.92 15.52
C ARG A 244 -20.79 -16.94 15.33
N PHE A 245 -22.01 -16.49 15.05
CA PHE A 245 -23.18 -17.36 14.85
C PHE A 245 -23.59 -17.48 13.38
N LEU A 246 -22.78 -16.95 12.46
CA LEU A 246 -23.00 -17.05 11.03
C LEU A 246 -21.97 -18.03 10.46
N ASP A 247 -22.38 -19.30 10.27
CA ASP A 247 -21.50 -20.38 9.78
C ASP A 247 -20.94 -20.11 8.37
N ASN A 248 -21.58 -19.21 7.63
CA ASN A 248 -21.18 -18.78 6.30
C ASN A 248 -20.27 -17.54 6.28
N VAL A 249 -19.79 -17.06 7.45
CA VAL A 249 -18.86 -15.93 7.54
C VAL A 249 -17.52 -16.35 8.14
N ILE A 250 -16.46 -16.20 7.36
CA ILE A 250 -15.08 -16.42 7.79
C ILE A 250 -14.42 -15.08 8.03
N VAL A 251 -13.89 -14.84 9.23
CA VAL A 251 -13.13 -13.62 9.55
C VAL A 251 -11.62 -13.89 9.49
N ASP A 252 -10.98 -13.47 8.39
CA ASP A 252 -9.55 -13.63 8.19
C ASP A 252 -8.89 -12.43 7.48
N LYS A 253 -7.74 -12.00 8.02
CA LYS A 253 -6.87 -10.94 7.46
C LYS A 253 -5.49 -11.44 7.04
N SER A 254 -5.27 -12.76 7.00
CA SER A 254 -4.01 -13.38 6.59
C SER A 254 -3.80 -13.36 5.07
N GLY A 255 -2.56 -13.48 4.60
CA GLY A 255 -2.26 -13.54 3.16
C GLY A 255 -2.37 -12.19 2.42
N ASP A 256 -2.25 -12.25 1.08
CA ASP A 256 -2.28 -11.08 0.19
C ASP A 256 -3.72 -10.70 -0.19
N LEU A 257 -4.10 -9.44 0.05
CA LEU A 257 -5.41 -8.92 -0.32
C LEU A 257 -5.66 -9.00 -1.82
N SER A 258 -4.66 -8.71 -2.65
CA SER A 258 -4.83 -8.70 -4.10
C SER A 258 -5.14 -10.11 -4.63
N ARG A 259 -4.64 -11.16 -3.96
CA ARG A 259 -5.00 -12.57 -4.24
C ARG A 259 -6.39 -12.92 -3.73
N ALA A 260 -6.78 -12.42 -2.56
CA ALA A 260 -8.15 -12.61 -2.07
C ALA A 260 -9.18 -11.92 -2.98
N LEU A 261 -8.85 -10.76 -3.53
CA LEU A 261 -9.66 -10.07 -4.54
C LEU A 261 -9.72 -10.87 -5.84
N GLU A 262 -8.56 -11.31 -6.35
CA GLU A 262 -8.44 -12.12 -7.57
C GLU A 262 -9.34 -13.35 -7.58
N GLN A 263 -9.67 -13.92 -6.42
CA GLN A 263 -10.52 -15.11 -6.27
C GLN A 263 -11.98 -14.82 -5.90
N ALA A 264 -12.32 -13.57 -5.58
CA ALA A 264 -13.68 -13.21 -5.15
C ALA A 264 -14.65 -13.13 -6.34
N ASN A 265 -15.92 -13.46 -6.13
CA ASN A 265 -16.99 -13.26 -7.12
C ASN A 265 -17.59 -11.86 -7.08
N LEU A 266 -17.58 -11.29 -5.89
CA LEU A 266 -18.13 -9.98 -5.59
C LEU A 266 -17.33 -9.42 -4.42
N PHE A 267 -17.07 -8.12 -4.48
CA PHE A 267 -16.39 -7.39 -3.44
C PHE A 267 -17.32 -6.36 -2.80
N ILE A 268 -17.42 -6.35 -1.47
CA ILE A 268 -18.20 -5.35 -0.73
C ILE A 268 -17.22 -4.54 0.12
N HIS A 269 -17.28 -3.22 0.00
CA HIS A 269 -16.46 -2.31 0.79
C HIS A 269 -17.23 -1.05 1.15
N SER A 270 -16.62 -0.24 2.03
CA SER A 270 -17.07 1.13 2.34
C SER A 270 -15.90 2.05 2.00
N GLU A 271 -15.99 2.76 0.85
CA GLU A 271 -15.03 3.76 0.35
C GLU A 271 -13.54 3.42 0.59
N SER A 272 -13.16 2.16 0.40
CA SER A 272 -11.81 1.66 0.69
C SER A 272 -10.93 1.74 -0.54
N THR A 273 -9.62 1.97 -0.35
CA THR A 273 -8.63 1.84 -1.43
C THR A 273 -8.60 0.45 -2.05
N SER A 274 -9.08 -0.56 -1.33
CA SER A 274 -9.28 -1.92 -1.86
C SER A 274 -10.32 -1.97 -2.99
N GLY A 275 -11.27 -1.04 -3.02
CA GLY A 275 -12.25 -0.90 -4.11
C GLY A 275 -11.58 -0.53 -5.43
N VAL A 276 -10.58 0.35 -5.35
CA VAL A 276 -9.72 0.70 -6.49
C VAL A 276 -8.98 -0.54 -7.01
N GLU A 277 -8.45 -1.36 -6.10
CA GLU A 277 -7.78 -2.61 -6.49
C GLU A 277 -8.74 -3.58 -7.18
N ALA A 278 -9.96 -3.73 -6.65
CA ALA A 278 -11.01 -4.55 -7.25
C ALA A 278 -11.35 -4.10 -8.68
N ALA A 279 -11.48 -2.78 -8.90
CA ALA A 279 -11.73 -2.20 -10.21
C ALA A 279 -10.60 -2.51 -11.21
N VAL A 280 -9.34 -2.47 -10.78
CA VAL A 280 -8.19 -2.78 -11.64
C VAL A 280 -8.08 -4.29 -11.95
N ILE A 281 -8.41 -5.16 -10.98
CA ILE A 281 -8.39 -6.63 -11.18
C ILE A 281 -9.62 -7.09 -12.01
N GLY A 282 -10.64 -6.25 -12.15
CA GLY A 282 -11.88 -6.61 -12.85
C GLY A 282 -12.84 -7.43 -11.99
N VAL A 283 -12.86 -7.19 -10.67
CA VAL A 283 -13.80 -7.81 -9.72
C VAL A 283 -14.98 -6.88 -9.51
N PRO A 284 -16.24 -7.33 -9.68
CA PRO A 284 -17.38 -6.47 -9.43
C PRO A 284 -17.44 -6.08 -7.96
N SER A 285 -17.80 -4.83 -7.69
CA SER A 285 -17.81 -4.29 -6.34
C SER A 285 -19.07 -3.49 -6.02
N ILE A 286 -19.47 -3.57 -4.75
CA ILE A 286 -20.51 -2.75 -4.13
C ILE A 286 -19.82 -1.85 -3.10
N ASN A 287 -20.07 -0.55 -3.22
CA ASN A 287 -19.58 0.46 -2.29
C ASN A 287 -20.71 0.88 -1.35
N PHE A 288 -20.74 0.31 -0.16
CA PHE A 288 -21.70 0.64 0.88
C PHE A 288 -21.29 1.95 1.56
N SER A 289 -22.00 3.03 1.24
CA SER A 289 -21.75 4.38 1.71
C SER A 289 -23.07 4.93 2.28
N PRO A 290 -23.34 4.66 3.58
CA PRO A 290 -24.67 4.79 4.16
C PRO A 290 -25.13 6.24 4.38
N ARG A 291 -24.24 7.20 4.12
CA ARG A 291 -24.53 8.63 4.15
C ARG A 291 -23.77 9.28 3.01
N ASP A 292 -24.24 10.45 2.60
CA ASP A 292 -23.36 11.35 1.88
C ASP A 292 -22.31 11.85 2.88
N THR A 293 -21.13 11.26 2.82
CA THR A 293 -19.98 11.65 3.63
C THR A 293 -19.44 13.01 3.20
N GLY A 294 -19.88 13.55 2.05
CA GLY A 294 -19.53 14.88 1.56
C GLY A 294 -18.02 15.10 1.59
N ASP A 295 -17.61 16.05 2.42
CA ASP A 295 -16.23 16.42 2.72
C ASP A 295 -15.38 15.26 3.27
N HIS A 296 -16.00 14.33 4.01
CA HIS A 296 -15.37 13.14 4.58
C HIS A 296 -15.43 11.91 3.67
N ALA A 297 -15.79 12.06 2.40
CA ALA A 297 -15.65 10.99 1.42
C ALA A 297 -14.18 10.81 1.02
N ILE A 298 -13.75 9.58 0.76
CA ILE A 298 -12.39 9.31 0.26
C ILE A 298 -12.36 9.50 -1.26
N ALA A 299 -11.70 10.56 -1.72
CA ALA A 299 -11.60 10.90 -3.13
C ALA A 299 -10.97 9.76 -3.94
N GLY A 300 -11.62 9.38 -5.05
CA GLY A 300 -11.27 8.25 -5.90
C GLY A 300 -11.91 6.95 -5.41
N ALA A 301 -11.75 6.60 -4.14
CA ALA A 301 -12.31 5.36 -3.58
C ALA A 301 -13.83 5.41 -3.37
N SER A 302 -14.39 6.60 -3.13
CA SER A 302 -15.83 6.81 -2.93
C SER A 302 -16.64 6.69 -4.23
N GLU A 303 -15.96 6.76 -5.37
CA GLU A 303 -16.53 6.77 -6.72
C GLU A 303 -16.50 5.41 -7.41
N VAL A 304 -15.79 4.43 -6.83
CA VAL A 304 -15.60 3.09 -7.40
C VAL A 304 -16.62 2.11 -6.84
N GLY A 305 -17.10 1.20 -7.69
CA GLY A 305 -18.13 0.23 -7.36
C GLY A 305 -19.55 0.79 -7.39
N GLU A 306 -20.53 -0.12 -7.37
CA GLU A 306 -21.93 0.25 -7.30
C GLU A 306 -22.26 0.83 -5.92
N LYS A 307 -22.55 2.14 -5.88
CA LYS A 307 -22.84 2.83 -4.63
C LYS A 307 -24.23 2.47 -4.11
N VAL A 308 -24.29 2.04 -2.85
CA VAL A 308 -25.53 1.74 -2.11
C VAL A 308 -25.52 2.43 -0.75
N ARG A 309 -26.70 2.81 -0.23
CA ARG A 309 -26.84 3.61 1.00
C ARG A 309 -27.46 2.87 2.17
N ASP A 310 -28.14 1.77 1.93
CA ASP A 310 -28.78 1.00 2.98
C ASP A 310 -28.83 -0.48 2.64
N PHE A 311 -29.38 -1.27 3.57
CA PHE A 311 -29.48 -2.70 3.41
C PHE A 311 -30.36 -3.12 2.22
N ALA A 312 -31.43 -2.39 1.92
CA ALA A 312 -32.33 -2.75 0.84
C ALA A 312 -31.64 -2.57 -0.52
N GLU A 313 -30.95 -1.43 -0.71
CA GLU A 313 -30.12 -1.20 -1.88
C GLU A 313 -28.98 -2.22 -1.99
N LEU A 314 -28.31 -2.54 -0.87
CA LEU A 314 -27.26 -3.55 -0.81
C LEU A 314 -27.75 -4.93 -1.23
N GLU A 315 -28.90 -5.38 -0.75
CA GLU A 315 -29.46 -6.69 -1.06
C GLU A 315 -29.83 -6.81 -2.55
N ILE A 316 -30.40 -5.74 -3.13
CA ILE A 316 -30.73 -5.66 -4.56
C ILE A 316 -29.45 -5.75 -5.40
N ALA A 317 -28.44 -4.91 -5.09
CA ALA A 317 -27.17 -4.89 -5.81
C ALA A 317 -26.44 -6.24 -5.69
N PHE A 318 -26.44 -6.83 -4.50
CA PHE A 318 -25.84 -8.14 -4.22
C PHE A 318 -26.42 -9.25 -5.10
N LYS A 319 -27.75 -9.42 -5.09
CA LYS A 319 -28.42 -10.45 -5.91
C LYS A 319 -28.15 -10.24 -7.40
N ARG A 320 -28.19 -8.98 -7.85
CA ARG A 320 -27.95 -8.62 -9.24
C ARG A 320 -26.52 -8.92 -9.68
N LEU A 321 -25.51 -8.51 -8.91
CA LEU A 321 -24.10 -8.68 -9.28
C LEU A 321 -23.61 -10.12 -9.12
N LEU A 322 -24.16 -10.89 -8.18
CA LEU A 322 -23.89 -12.33 -8.14
C LEU A 322 -24.45 -13.06 -9.37
N ALA A 323 -25.64 -12.68 -9.85
CA ALA A 323 -26.22 -13.26 -11.05
C ALA A 323 -25.54 -12.75 -12.35
N GLN A 324 -25.09 -11.50 -12.38
CA GLN A 324 -24.50 -10.84 -13.56
C GLN A 324 -23.23 -10.05 -13.20
N PRO A 325 -22.09 -10.74 -12.96
CA PRO A 325 -20.85 -10.11 -12.46
C PRO A 325 -20.24 -9.06 -13.38
N ARG A 326 -20.56 -9.06 -14.67
CA ARG A 326 -19.93 -8.16 -15.67
C ARG A 326 -20.49 -6.73 -15.70
N ALA A 327 -21.61 -6.47 -15.03
CA ALA A 327 -22.33 -5.20 -15.18
C ALA A 327 -21.60 -3.97 -14.60
N SER A 328 -20.66 -4.14 -13.65
CA SER A 328 -20.03 -3.02 -12.92
C SER A 328 -18.62 -2.62 -13.38
N LEU A 329 -18.00 -3.33 -14.33
CA LEU A 329 -16.53 -3.33 -14.46
C LEU A 329 -15.89 -2.23 -15.34
N ARG A 330 -16.66 -1.47 -16.15
CA ARG A 330 -16.07 -0.68 -17.25
C ARG A 330 -15.91 0.82 -16.98
N LYS A 331 -16.54 1.39 -15.95
CA LYS A 331 -16.55 2.86 -15.70
C LYS A 331 -15.48 3.33 -14.70
N ASP A 332 -15.02 2.44 -13.83
CA ASP A 332 -14.23 2.82 -12.66
C ASP A 332 -12.79 3.24 -13.01
N ALA A 333 -12.17 2.61 -14.01
CA ALA A 333 -10.80 2.96 -14.43
C ALA A 333 -10.67 4.40 -14.92
N GLU A 334 -11.69 4.92 -15.61
CA GLU A 334 -11.74 6.30 -16.10
C GLU A 334 -11.89 7.32 -14.97
N LEU A 335 -12.72 7.00 -13.96
CA LEU A 335 -12.89 7.83 -12.77
C LEU A 335 -11.60 7.92 -11.94
N LEU A 336 -10.79 6.86 -11.98
CA LEU A 336 -9.53 6.77 -11.24
C LEU A 336 -8.36 7.49 -11.89
N PHE A 337 -8.41 7.75 -13.21
CA PHE A 337 -7.27 8.27 -13.97
C PHE A 337 -6.66 9.57 -13.41
N PRO A 338 -7.44 10.57 -12.95
CA PRO A 338 -6.88 11.77 -12.34
C PRO A 338 -6.13 11.51 -11.01
N TYR A 339 -6.48 10.44 -10.30
CA TYR A 339 -5.87 10.05 -9.02
C TYR A 339 -4.69 9.12 -9.22
N VAL A 340 -4.76 8.22 -10.20
CA VAL A 340 -3.71 7.27 -10.51
C VAL A 340 -3.64 7.02 -12.00
N LYS A 341 -2.56 7.49 -12.62
CA LYS A 341 -2.37 7.54 -14.07
C LYS A 341 -2.38 6.17 -14.72
N ASN A 342 -1.79 5.19 -14.04
CA ASN A 342 -1.83 3.80 -14.48
C ASN A 342 -3.09 3.08 -13.99
N SER A 343 -4.25 3.76 -13.84
CA SER A 343 -5.56 3.10 -13.90
C SER A 343 -5.91 2.70 -15.32
N ARG A 344 -5.45 3.47 -16.32
CA ARG A 344 -5.52 3.12 -17.75
C ARG A 344 -4.37 2.19 -18.12
N SER A 345 -4.65 1.19 -18.95
CA SER A 345 -3.70 0.15 -19.34
C SER A 345 -2.55 0.63 -20.24
N GLU A 346 -2.66 1.83 -20.81
CA GLU A 346 -1.65 2.47 -21.64
C GLU A 346 -0.41 2.91 -20.85
N PHE A 347 -0.52 3.03 -19.52
CA PHE A 347 0.57 3.44 -18.65
C PHE A 347 1.07 2.28 -17.80
N ASN A 348 2.39 2.14 -17.74
CA ASN A 348 3.06 1.17 -16.89
C ASN A 348 4.05 1.91 -15.98
N ALA A 349 3.76 1.98 -14.68
CA ALA A 349 4.57 2.71 -13.73
C ALA A 349 5.91 2.01 -13.48
N ILE A 350 5.93 0.67 -13.43
CA ILE A 350 7.15 -0.12 -13.30
C ILE A 350 8.10 0.16 -14.46
N ASP A 351 7.60 0.18 -15.70
CA ASP A 351 8.42 0.43 -16.88
C ASP A 351 9.04 1.82 -16.83
N LYS A 352 8.21 2.84 -16.61
CA LYS A 352 8.68 4.23 -16.56
C LYS A 352 9.71 4.46 -15.46
N ILE A 353 9.50 3.89 -14.27
CA ILE A 353 10.43 4.06 -13.14
C ILE A 353 11.73 3.27 -13.39
N CYS A 354 11.66 2.06 -13.94
CA CYS A 354 12.87 1.30 -14.31
C CYS A 354 13.71 2.05 -15.34
N GLU A 355 13.08 2.61 -16.38
CA GLU A 355 13.76 3.42 -17.40
C GLU A 355 14.49 4.62 -16.78
N ASP A 356 13.81 5.38 -15.91
CA ASP A 356 14.41 6.52 -15.22
C ASP A 356 15.61 6.12 -14.33
N LEU A 357 15.51 4.99 -13.63
CA LEU A 357 16.59 4.47 -12.78
C LEU A 357 17.77 3.98 -13.61
N ASN A 358 17.52 3.25 -14.70
CA ASN A 358 18.55 2.72 -15.57
C ASN A 358 19.29 3.84 -16.31
N GLU A 359 18.58 4.84 -16.83
CA GLU A 359 19.20 6.02 -17.43
C GLU A 359 20.17 6.72 -16.47
N HIS A 360 19.78 6.86 -15.19
CA HIS A 360 20.67 7.44 -14.19
C HIS A 360 21.86 6.53 -13.92
N PHE A 361 21.62 5.23 -13.71
CA PHE A 361 22.65 4.26 -13.40
C PHE A 361 23.76 4.23 -14.48
N LEU A 362 23.36 4.30 -15.75
CA LEU A 362 24.30 4.36 -16.88
C LEU A 362 25.10 5.68 -16.92
N LYS A 363 24.47 6.82 -16.57
CA LYS A 363 25.12 8.14 -16.52
C LYS A 363 26.08 8.29 -15.32
N SER A 364 25.74 7.72 -14.17
CA SER A 364 26.48 7.94 -12.91
C SER A 364 27.77 7.13 -12.79
N LYS A 365 28.01 6.16 -13.69
CA LYS A 365 29.13 5.20 -13.60
C LYS A 365 29.29 4.67 -12.17
N THR A 366 28.17 4.37 -11.50
CA THR A 366 28.19 3.94 -10.09
C THR A 366 28.95 2.62 -9.98
N VAL A 367 30.21 2.68 -9.57
CA VAL A 367 31.00 1.50 -9.22
C VAL A 367 30.74 1.18 -7.76
N LEU A 368 30.29 -0.05 -7.51
CA LEU A 368 30.07 -0.57 -6.18
C LEU A 368 31.41 -0.61 -5.43
N SER A 369 31.69 0.41 -4.63
CA SER A 369 32.87 0.47 -3.76
C SER A 369 32.47 0.10 -2.34
N LEU A 370 33.00 -1.04 -1.88
CA LEU A 370 32.89 -1.44 -0.48
C LEU A 370 33.74 -0.51 0.37
N ILE A 371 33.12 0.14 1.36
CA ILE A 371 33.83 1.02 2.29
C ILE A 371 34.56 0.13 3.32
N SER A 372 35.88 -0.01 3.20
CA SER A 372 36.71 -0.78 4.17
C SER A 372 36.71 -0.18 5.58
N SER A 373 36.35 1.10 5.72
CA SER A 373 36.23 1.83 6.99
C SER A 373 34.78 1.99 7.50
N GLY A 374 33.79 1.34 6.88
CA GLY A 374 32.35 1.63 7.02
C GLY A 374 31.65 1.08 8.28
N LEU A 375 32.37 0.44 9.20
CA LEU A 375 31.82 -0.01 10.48
C LEU A 375 31.75 1.17 11.47
N ASP A 376 30.90 2.16 11.16
CA ASP A 376 30.64 3.29 12.03
C ASP A 376 29.94 2.83 13.34
N ARG A 377 30.02 3.62 14.41
CA ARG A 377 29.31 3.36 15.68
C ARG A 377 27.82 3.14 15.45
N ASP A 378 27.22 3.86 14.50
CA ASP A 378 25.82 3.70 14.13
C ASP A 378 25.54 2.31 13.51
N PHE A 379 26.44 1.81 12.67
CA PHE A 379 26.32 0.45 12.12
C PHE A 379 26.40 -0.57 13.25
N LEU A 380 27.39 -0.47 14.14
CA LEU A 380 27.53 -1.36 15.30
C LEU A 380 26.33 -1.26 16.25
N PHE A 381 25.75 -0.08 16.47
CA PHE A 381 24.55 0.13 17.29
C PHE A 381 23.30 -0.49 16.68
N TYR A 382 23.02 -0.26 15.39
CA TYR A 382 21.85 -0.85 14.73
C TYR A 382 22.02 -2.35 14.51
N PHE A 383 23.22 -2.80 14.16
CA PHE A 383 23.54 -4.23 14.04
C PHE A 383 23.42 -4.93 15.40
N SER A 384 23.98 -4.35 16.47
CA SER A 384 23.82 -4.91 17.82
C SER A 384 22.36 -4.91 18.26
N ARG A 385 21.56 -3.86 18.01
CA ARG A 385 20.10 -3.90 18.27
C ARG A 385 19.41 -5.04 17.52
N LYS A 386 19.74 -5.26 16.24
CA LYS A 386 19.17 -6.35 15.43
C LYS A 386 19.64 -7.72 15.93
N PHE A 387 20.90 -7.84 16.34
CA PHE A 387 21.49 -9.03 16.95
C PHE A 387 20.82 -9.34 18.30
N PHE A 388 20.67 -8.36 19.19
CA PHE A 388 19.96 -8.50 20.46
C PHE A 388 18.47 -8.80 20.27
N TYR A 389 17.81 -8.20 19.26
CA TYR A 389 16.43 -8.54 18.91
C TYR A 389 16.33 -10.00 18.42
N SER A 390 17.27 -10.44 17.58
CA SER A 390 17.35 -11.83 17.11
C SER A 390 17.59 -12.82 18.26
N ILE A 391 18.52 -12.50 19.18
CA ILE A 391 18.73 -13.27 20.42
C ILE A 391 17.44 -13.32 21.25
N ARG A 392 16.79 -12.17 21.47
CA ARG A 392 15.55 -12.08 22.24
C ARG A 392 14.41 -12.88 21.59
N SER A 393 14.35 -12.93 20.26
CA SER A 393 13.39 -13.76 19.52
C SER A 393 13.68 -15.27 19.66
N CYS A 394 14.96 -15.66 19.72
CA CYS A 394 15.39 -17.04 20.04
C CYS A 394 14.96 -17.46 21.45
N PHE A 395 15.11 -16.59 22.45
CA PHE A 395 14.72 -16.88 23.83
C PHE A 395 13.20 -16.87 24.06
N LEU A 396 12.42 -16.18 23.23
CA LEU A 396 10.96 -16.04 23.38
C LEU A 396 10.12 -16.99 22.51
N LYS A 397 10.73 -17.98 21.81
CA LYS A 397 10.03 -18.90 20.89
C LYS A 397 9.12 -18.18 19.87
N VAL A 398 9.52 -17.00 19.40
CA VAL A 398 8.86 -16.36 18.25
C VAL A 398 9.53 -16.93 17.00
N GLY A 399 8.77 -17.67 16.19
CA GLY A 399 9.26 -18.55 15.12
C GLY A 399 10.46 -18.01 14.33
N SER A 400 11.54 -18.79 14.34
CA SER A 400 12.80 -18.59 13.61
C SER A 400 12.67 -18.95 12.13
N GLU A 401 11.63 -18.46 11.45
CA GLU A 401 11.58 -18.56 9.99
C GLU A 401 12.45 -17.46 9.39
N ASP A 402 13.40 -17.83 8.51
CA ASP A 402 14.17 -16.91 7.69
C ASP A 402 13.20 -16.03 6.88
N LYS A 403 12.90 -14.83 7.37
CA LYS A 403 12.02 -13.86 6.71
C LYS A 403 12.84 -12.83 5.93
N GLY A 404 12.36 -12.43 4.76
CA GLY A 404 12.83 -11.25 4.01
C GLY A 404 11.71 -10.20 4.00
N SER A 405 11.96 -9.01 4.54
CA SER A 405 10.94 -7.95 4.67
C SER A 405 9.65 -8.36 5.38
N GLY A 406 9.68 -9.42 6.20
CA GLY A 406 8.50 -9.97 6.88
C GLY A 406 7.80 -11.12 6.15
N PHE A 407 8.22 -11.45 4.93
CA PHE A 407 7.72 -12.59 4.15
C PHE A 407 8.60 -13.81 4.32
N ASN A 408 7.99 -14.99 4.30
CA ASN A 408 8.72 -16.25 4.35
C ASN A 408 9.59 -16.43 3.10
N LYS A 409 10.78 -17.02 3.29
CA LYS A 409 11.73 -17.27 2.21
C LYS A 409 11.08 -18.03 1.04
N SER A 410 10.36 -19.13 1.31
CA SER A 410 9.66 -19.89 0.27
C SER A 410 8.76 -19.01 -0.59
N PHE A 411 7.90 -18.21 0.04
CA PHE A 411 7.02 -17.25 -0.64
C PHE A 411 7.80 -16.29 -1.54
N ILE A 412 8.94 -15.75 -1.07
CA ILE A 412 9.78 -14.86 -1.89
C ILE A 412 10.32 -15.58 -3.13
N TYR A 413 10.83 -16.80 -2.98
CA TYR A 413 11.32 -17.60 -4.10
C TYR A 413 10.19 -17.97 -5.08
N ASP A 414 8.99 -18.26 -4.58
CA ASP A 414 7.83 -18.57 -5.41
C ASP A 414 7.38 -17.34 -6.23
N GLN A 415 7.32 -16.16 -5.59
CA GLN A 415 7.04 -14.90 -6.29
C GLN A 415 8.14 -14.53 -7.30
N TRP A 416 9.40 -14.82 -6.99
CA TRP A 416 10.49 -14.61 -7.94
C TRP A 416 10.38 -15.54 -9.16
N GLY A 417 10.05 -16.81 -8.93
CA GLY A 417 9.80 -17.78 -10.00
C GLY A 417 8.61 -17.42 -10.87
N SER A 418 7.53 -16.90 -10.29
CA SER A 418 6.31 -16.52 -11.03
C SER A 418 6.53 -15.37 -12.02
N VAL A 419 7.57 -14.56 -11.81
CA VAL A 419 8.00 -13.49 -12.73
C VAL A 419 9.20 -13.91 -13.60
N GLY A 420 9.48 -15.21 -13.70
CA GLY A 420 10.54 -15.77 -14.57
C GLY A 420 11.97 -15.61 -14.05
N GLY A 421 12.13 -15.42 -12.74
CA GLY A 421 13.43 -15.33 -12.09
C GLY A 421 14.04 -16.71 -11.76
N SER A 422 15.37 -16.84 -11.86
CA SER A 422 16.08 -18.05 -11.43
C SER A 422 16.43 -18.02 -9.94
N LYS A 423 16.39 -19.16 -9.26
CA LYS A 423 16.85 -19.28 -7.86
C LYS A 423 18.33 -18.90 -7.68
N ALA A 424 19.14 -18.97 -8.73
CA ALA A 424 20.54 -18.56 -8.69
C ALA A 424 20.72 -17.03 -8.62
N ASP A 425 19.72 -16.28 -9.10
CA ASP A 425 19.79 -14.82 -9.25
C ASP A 425 19.29 -14.10 -7.99
N ILE A 426 18.67 -14.81 -7.05
CA ILE A 426 18.08 -14.23 -5.83
C ILE A 426 18.66 -14.89 -4.58
N SER A 427 18.87 -14.09 -3.53
CA SER A 427 19.17 -14.61 -2.21
C SER A 427 18.46 -13.81 -1.13
N VAL A 428 18.04 -14.48 -0.07
CA VAL A 428 17.39 -13.87 1.10
C VAL A 428 18.30 -14.11 2.30
N ARG A 429 18.79 -13.04 2.92
CA ARG A 429 19.70 -13.08 4.07
C ARG A 429 19.37 -11.95 5.04
N SER A 430 19.25 -12.27 6.33
CA SER A 430 19.12 -11.28 7.41
C SER A 430 17.98 -10.27 7.23
N GLY A 431 16.82 -10.68 6.69
CA GLY A 431 15.71 -9.75 6.43
C GLY A 431 15.74 -9.05 5.08
N VAL A 432 16.81 -9.21 4.30
CA VAL A 432 17.06 -8.49 3.05
C VAL A 432 17.04 -9.45 1.86
N ILE A 433 16.51 -9.00 0.73
CA ILE A 433 16.48 -9.74 -0.53
C ILE A 433 17.49 -9.10 -1.48
N PHE A 434 18.42 -9.89 -1.97
CA PHE A 434 19.41 -9.49 -2.97
C PHE A 434 19.05 -10.15 -4.30
N VAL A 435 18.98 -9.34 -5.34
CA VAL A 435 18.76 -9.79 -6.72
C VAL A 435 20.00 -9.39 -7.52
N ASN A 436 20.64 -10.38 -8.14
CA ASN A 436 21.77 -10.20 -9.03
C ASN A 436 21.30 -10.30 -10.48
N PRO A 437 21.96 -9.59 -11.41
CA PRO A 437 21.75 -9.79 -12.83
C PRO A 437 22.05 -11.24 -13.22
N LYS A 438 21.40 -11.70 -14.30
CA LYS A 438 21.74 -12.98 -14.91
C LYS A 438 23.21 -12.92 -15.36
N LYS A 439 23.97 -13.96 -15.02
CA LYS A 439 25.33 -14.14 -15.51
C LYS A 439 25.35 -14.50 -16.99
#